data_AF-A0A7S1M9D4-F1
#
_entry.id   AF-A0A7S1M9D4-F1
#
_cell.length_a   1.000
_cell.length_b   1.000
_cell.length_c   1.000
_cell.angle_alpha   90.00
_cell.angle_beta   90.00
_cell.angle_gamma   90.00
#
_symmetry.space_group_name_H-M   'P 1'
#
loop_
_entity.id
_entity.type
_entity.pdbx_description
1 polymer ?
#
loop_
_entity_poly.entity_id
_entity_poly.type
_entity_poly.pdbx_seq_one_letter_code
_entity_poly.pdbx_strand_id
1 'polypeptide(L)'
;KPRFVAGVIGPTSHSLSSSPSAEDPSQRSATWEDVVATYTEQVRGLVEGGADLLAIEMVADTLNAKAAVYAIDEYFGQTKKERLPLLITAVISRSGKVPSGQGLEAFLISIKHARPLSVGITGTLSVSELKSAARVLADSSSTWCHVSAGAGESADAL
;
A
#
# COMPACT_ATOMS: atom_id res chain seq x y z
N LYS A 1 24.62 -16.03 -0.04
CA LYS A 1 23.19 -16.06 0.36
C LYS A 1 22.37 -15.52 -0.81
N PRO A 2 21.32 -16.22 -1.27
CA PRO A 2 20.42 -15.69 -2.30
C PRO A 2 19.74 -14.39 -1.84
N ARG A 3 19.32 -13.56 -2.79
CA ARG A 3 18.59 -12.30 -2.58
C ARG A 3 17.24 -12.42 -3.30
N PHE A 4 16.23 -11.74 -2.76
CA PHE A 4 14.92 -11.60 -3.38
C PHE A 4 14.79 -10.21 -4.00
N VAL A 5 14.06 -10.12 -5.10
CA VAL A 5 13.72 -8.89 -5.82
C VAL A 5 12.26 -8.55 -5.58
N ALA A 6 12.01 -7.40 -4.94
CA ALA A 6 10.67 -6.90 -4.73
C ALA A 6 10.25 -5.97 -5.88
N GLY A 7 9.16 -6.29 -6.55
CA GLY A 7 8.51 -5.39 -7.50
C GLY A 7 7.67 -4.35 -6.76
N VAL A 8 8.15 -3.11 -6.68
CA VAL A 8 7.50 -2.05 -5.91
C VAL A 8 6.44 -1.33 -6.74
N ILE A 9 5.22 -1.31 -6.20
CA ILE A 9 4.06 -0.58 -6.70
C ILE A 9 3.85 0.62 -5.77
N GLY A 10 4.27 1.80 -6.23
CA GLY A 10 4.16 3.03 -5.46
C GLY A 10 2.75 3.64 -5.45
N PRO A 11 2.57 4.75 -4.73
CA PRO A 11 1.32 5.50 -4.76
C PRO A 11 1.18 6.24 -6.09
N THR A 12 -0.07 6.53 -6.48
CA THR A 12 -0.34 7.46 -7.58
C THR A 12 -0.47 8.89 -7.05
N SER A 13 -0.33 9.87 -7.93
CA SER A 13 -0.59 11.29 -7.63
C SER A 13 -2.08 11.62 -7.46
N HIS A 14 -2.97 10.66 -7.72
CA HIS A 14 -4.41 10.86 -7.77
C HIS A 14 -5.09 10.04 -6.68
N SER A 15 -5.76 10.70 -5.74
CA SER A 15 -6.63 10.03 -4.77
C SER A 15 -7.96 9.67 -5.42
N LEU A 16 -8.42 8.44 -5.22
CA LEU A 16 -9.77 8.01 -5.60
C LEU A 16 -10.79 8.32 -4.50
N SER A 17 -10.34 8.39 -3.24
CA SER A 17 -11.20 8.63 -2.08
C SER A 17 -11.41 10.10 -1.73
N SER A 18 -10.59 11.02 -2.24
CA SER A 18 -10.64 12.44 -1.89
C SER A 18 -10.69 13.33 -3.13
N SER A 19 -11.44 14.43 -3.02
CA SER A 19 -11.47 15.47 -4.06
C SER A 19 -10.15 16.25 -4.05
N PRO A 20 -9.62 16.65 -5.22
CA PRO A 20 -8.52 17.59 -5.31
C PRO A 20 -8.95 19.05 -5.05
N SER A 21 -10.26 19.36 -5.05
CA SER A 21 -10.79 20.71 -4.83
C SER A 21 -11.41 20.84 -3.43
N ALA A 22 -11.16 21.98 -2.79
CA ALA A 22 -11.77 22.33 -1.51
C ALA A 22 -13.23 22.81 -1.69
N GLU A 23 -13.56 23.30 -2.88
CA GLU A 23 -14.83 23.90 -3.25
C GLU A 23 -15.83 22.88 -3.79
N ASP A 24 -15.34 21.82 -4.44
CA ASP A 24 -16.16 20.74 -5.00
C ASP A 24 -15.75 19.37 -4.42
N PRO A 25 -16.46 18.85 -3.40
CA PRO A 25 -16.15 17.54 -2.82
C PRO A 25 -16.50 16.36 -3.76
N SER A 26 -17.24 16.60 -4.84
CA SER A 26 -17.63 15.57 -5.81
C SER A 26 -16.58 15.35 -6.90
N GLN A 27 -15.69 16.33 -7.13
CA GLN A 27 -14.65 16.24 -8.15
C GLN A 27 -13.70 15.06 -7.89
N ARG A 28 -13.28 14.37 -8.95
CA ARG A 28 -12.23 13.33 -8.94
C ARG A 28 -11.23 13.60 -10.04
N SER A 29 -9.94 13.40 -9.74
CA SER A 29 -8.85 13.62 -10.71
C SER A 29 -8.59 12.40 -11.61
N ALA A 30 -9.08 11.23 -11.21
CA ALA A 30 -8.96 9.97 -11.94
C ALA A 30 -10.16 9.07 -11.63
N THR A 31 -10.48 8.17 -12.55
CA THR A 31 -11.48 7.11 -12.34
C THR A 31 -10.82 5.83 -11.79
N TRP A 32 -11.64 4.90 -11.32
CA TRP A 32 -11.18 3.58 -10.91
C TRP A 32 -10.47 2.87 -12.05
N GLU A 33 -11.05 2.92 -13.25
CA GLU A 33 -10.54 2.32 -14.47
C GLU A 33 -9.16 2.87 -14.85
N ASP A 34 -8.96 4.19 -14.77
CA ASP A 34 -7.66 4.83 -15.06
C ASP A 34 -6.55 4.31 -14.13
N VAL A 35 -6.85 4.22 -12.82
CA VAL A 35 -5.89 3.79 -11.81
C VAL A 35 -5.61 2.29 -11.92
N VAL A 36 -6.63 1.47 -12.17
CA VAL A 36 -6.45 0.03 -12.41
C VAL A 36 -5.59 -0.22 -13.65
N ALA A 37 -5.87 0.47 -14.77
CA ALA A 37 -5.09 0.30 -16.00
C ALA A 37 -3.60 0.62 -15.77
N THR A 38 -3.33 1.72 -15.05
CA THR A 38 -1.97 2.14 -14.68
C THR A 38 -1.27 1.07 -13.82
N TYR A 39 -1.94 0.56 -12.78
CA TYR A 39 -1.37 -0.50 -11.94
C TYR A 39 -1.17 -1.82 -12.69
N THR A 40 -2.08 -2.19 -13.61
CA THR A 40 -1.96 -3.41 -14.41
C THR A 40 -0.73 -3.35 -15.33
N GLU A 41 -0.44 -2.19 -15.92
CA GLU A 41 0.78 -2.00 -16.70
C GLU A 41 2.04 -2.15 -15.84
N GLN A 42 2.05 -1.53 -14.65
CA GLN A 42 3.16 -1.65 -13.71
C GLN A 42 3.37 -3.09 -13.25
N VAL A 43 2.31 -3.80 -12.86
CA VAL A 43 2.36 -5.21 -12.46
C VAL A 43 2.93 -6.06 -13.58
N ARG A 44 2.49 -5.88 -14.83
CA ARG A 44 3.02 -6.60 -15.98
C ARG A 44 4.53 -6.42 -16.11
N GLY A 45 5.01 -5.18 -16.09
CA GLY A 45 6.44 -4.88 -16.21
C GLY A 45 7.26 -5.50 -15.07
N LEU A 46 6.77 -5.42 -13.83
CA LEU A 46 7.45 -5.99 -12.65
C LEU A 46 7.51 -7.52 -12.72
N VAL A 47 6.41 -8.18 -13.07
CA VAL A 47 6.36 -9.65 -13.13
C VAL A 47 7.19 -10.17 -14.30
N GLU A 48 7.12 -9.53 -15.47
CA GLU A 48 7.94 -9.92 -16.64
C GLU A 48 9.43 -9.61 -16.43
N GLY A 49 9.74 -8.60 -15.62
CA GLY A 49 11.09 -8.28 -15.16
C GLY A 49 11.67 -9.28 -14.14
N GLY A 50 10.90 -10.28 -13.70
CA GLY A 50 11.37 -11.34 -12.81
C GLY A 50 11.33 -11.00 -11.32
N ALA A 51 10.39 -10.16 -10.88
CA ALA A 51 10.16 -9.94 -9.46
C ALA A 51 9.78 -11.25 -8.74
N ASP A 52 10.36 -11.48 -7.56
CA ASP A 52 10.04 -12.63 -6.70
C ASP A 52 8.77 -12.39 -5.86
N LEU A 53 8.45 -11.12 -5.61
CA LEU A 53 7.27 -10.68 -4.87
C LEU A 53 6.82 -9.29 -5.33
N LEU A 54 5.60 -8.91 -5.00
CA LEU A 54 5.08 -7.56 -5.21
C LEU A 54 4.91 -6.84 -3.87
N ALA A 55 5.15 -5.53 -3.86
CA ALA A 55 4.96 -4.69 -2.68
C ALA A 55 4.18 -3.42 -3.06
N ILE A 56 2.96 -3.27 -2.54
CA ILE A 56 2.21 -2.02 -2.64
C ILE A 56 2.70 -1.11 -1.51
N GLU A 57 3.51 -0.13 -1.87
CA GLU A 57 4.23 0.73 -0.93
C GLU A 57 3.62 2.13 -0.84
N MET A 58 3.82 2.75 0.32
CA MET A 58 3.38 4.11 0.62
C MET A 58 1.89 4.37 0.32
N VAL A 59 1.01 3.46 0.73
CA VAL A 59 -0.44 3.63 0.58
C VAL A 59 -0.94 4.82 1.41
N ALA A 60 -1.34 5.88 0.72
CA ALA A 60 -1.99 7.05 1.31
C ALA A 60 -3.52 7.06 1.12
N ASP A 61 -4.04 6.20 0.25
CA ASP A 61 -5.45 6.07 -0.07
C ASP A 61 -5.84 4.58 -0.18
N THR A 62 -6.78 4.15 0.66
CA THR A 62 -7.26 2.76 0.70
C THR A 62 -7.93 2.32 -0.60
N LEU A 63 -8.63 3.21 -1.31
CA LEU A 63 -9.28 2.86 -2.56
C LEU A 63 -8.24 2.63 -3.66
N ASN A 64 -7.15 3.39 -3.67
CA ASN A 64 -6.01 3.13 -4.56
C ASN A 64 -5.32 1.80 -4.25
N ALA A 65 -5.15 1.45 -2.97
CA ALA A 65 -4.62 0.13 -2.61
C ALA A 65 -5.53 -1.01 -3.11
N LYS A 66 -6.86 -0.84 -3.04
CA LYS A 66 -7.80 -1.80 -3.61
C LYS A 66 -7.69 -1.88 -5.14
N ALA A 67 -7.49 -0.75 -5.82
CA ALA A 67 -7.26 -0.74 -7.26
C ALA A 67 -5.97 -1.50 -7.64
N ALA A 68 -4.88 -1.31 -6.88
CA ALA A 68 -3.64 -2.06 -7.07
C ALA A 68 -3.83 -3.57 -6.83
N VAL A 69 -4.53 -3.96 -5.75
CA VAL A 69 -4.85 -5.38 -5.48
C VAL A 69 -5.69 -5.97 -6.61
N TYR A 70 -6.69 -5.23 -7.10
CA TYR A 70 -7.51 -5.66 -8.23
C TYR A 70 -6.68 -5.87 -9.50
N ALA A 71 -5.82 -4.90 -9.85
CA ALA A 71 -4.92 -5.01 -11.00
C ALA A 71 -3.98 -6.23 -10.92
N ILE A 72 -3.46 -6.51 -9.72
CA ILE A 72 -2.66 -7.72 -9.46
C ILE A 72 -3.48 -8.98 -9.74
N ASP A 73 -4.66 -9.08 -9.13
CA ASP A 73 -5.51 -10.27 -9.26
C ASP A 73 -5.99 -10.47 -10.69
N GLU A 74 -6.30 -9.38 -11.41
CA GLU A 74 -6.66 -9.40 -12.83
C GLU A 74 -5.50 -9.91 -13.69
N TYR A 75 -4.29 -9.37 -13.50
CA TYR A 75 -3.10 -9.79 -14.26
C TYR A 75 -2.82 -11.29 -14.11
N PHE A 76 -2.80 -11.80 -12.87
CA PHE A 76 -2.58 -13.23 -12.62
C PHE A 76 -3.76 -14.09 -13.10
N GLY A 77 -4.99 -13.58 -12.99
CA GLY A 77 -6.19 -14.24 -13.50
C GLY A 77 -6.21 -14.40 -15.02
N GLN A 78 -5.74 -13.38 -15.76
CA GLN A 78 -5.65 -13.38 -17.23
C GLN A 78 -4.48 -14.23 -17.73
N THR A 79 -3.30 -14.05 -17.15
CA THR A 79 -2.07 -14.73 -17.60
C THR A 79 -1.98 -16.19 -17.13
N LYS A 80 -2.81 -16.59 -16.15
CA LYS A 80 -2.77 -17.91 -15.50
C LYS A 80 -1.43 -18.23 -14.82
N LYS A 81 -0.59 -17.21 -14.58
CA LYS A 81 0.64 -17.34 -13.79
C LYS A 81 0.31 -17.55 -12.32
N GLU A 82 1.23 -18.17 -11.59
CA GLU A 82 1.13 -18.24 -10.13
C GLU A 82 1.23 -16.83 -9.53
N ARG A 83 0.32 -16.51 -8.60
CA ARG A 83 0.28 -15.21 -7.95
C ARG A 83 1.48 -15.05 -7.02
N LEU A 84 2.25 -14.00 -7.26
CA LEU A 84 3.39 -13.67 -6.40
C LEU A 84 2.93 -13.28 -4.98
N PRO A 85 3.77 -13.52 -3.95
CA PRO A 85 3.54 -13.00 -2.61
C PRO A 85 3.40 -11.48 -2.61
N LEU A 86 2.55 -10.96 -1.72
CA LEU A 86 2.19 -9.54 -1.68
C LEU A 86 2.52 -8.92 -0.33
N LEU A 87 3.26 -7.82 -0.34
CA LEU A 87 3.45 -6.92 0.80
C LEU A 87 2.59 -5.67 0.61
N ILE A 88 2.02 -5.13 1.68
CA ILE A 88 1.24 -3.88 1.63
C ILE A 88 1.67 -2.97 2.79
N THR A 89 2.09 -1.74 2.46
CA THR A 89 2.61 -0.77 3.43
C THR A 89 1.78 0.50 3.42
N ALA A 90 1.14 0.80 4.55
CA ALA A 90 0.36 2.03 4.74
C ALA A 90 1.24 3.18 5.20
N VAL A 91 1.00 4.37 4.64
CA VAL A 91 1.49 5.62 5.25
C VAL A 91 0.58 5.95 6.43
N ILE A 92 1.15 6.07 7.63
CA ILE A 92 0.44 6.48 8.83
C ILE A 92 0.86 7.90 9.20
N SER A 93 -0.12 8.78 9.27
CA SER A 93 0.06 10.15 9.78
C SER A 93 0.15 10.17 11.30
N ARG A 94 0.57 11.30 11.89
CA ARG A 94 0.59 11.51 13.34
C ARG A 94 -0.77 11.30 14.03
N SER A 95 -1.86 11.39 13.27
CA SER A 95 -3.21 11.09 13.78
C SER A 95 -3.50 9.58 13.96
N GLY A 96 -2.57 8.70 13.58
CA GLY A 96 -2.76 7.24 13.58
C GLY A 96 -3.59 6.73 12.40
N LYS A 97 -3.83 7.58 11.39
CA LYS A 97 -4.67 7.30 10.23
C LYS A 97 -3.87 7.35 8.94
N VAL A 98 -4.33 6.55 7.97
CA VAL A 98 -4.01 6.72 6.56
C VAL A 98 -4.46 8.12 6.12
N PRO A 99 -3.72 8.85 5.27
CA PRO A 99 -4.09 10.19 4.80
C PRO A 99 -5.51 10.35 4.27
N SER A 100 -6.08 9.31 3.64
CA SER A 100 -7.49 9.27 3.23
C SER A 100 -8.51 9.21 4.39
N GLY A 101 -8.06 9.28 5.64
CA GLY A 101 -8.88 9.41 6.85
C GLY A 101 -9.20 8.10 7.57
N GLN A 102 -8.78 6.94 7.04
CA GLN A 102 -9.04 5.65 7.68
C GLN A 102 -8.06 5.36 8.82
N GLY A 103 -8.56 4.88 9.96
CA GLY A 103 -7.72 4.31 11.01
C GLY A 103 -7.02 3.03 10.56
N LEU A 104 -5.88 2.71 11.16
CA LEU A 104 -5.06 1.57 10.75
C LEU A 104 -5.84 0.23 10.79
N GLU A 105 -6.64 -0.02 11.82
CA GLU A 105 -7.45 -1.25 11.90
C GLU A 105 -8.44 -1.36 10.73
N ALA A 106 -9.13 -0.27 10.40
CA ALA A 106 -10.08 -0.21 9.30
C ALA A 106 -9.39 -0.40 7.95
N PHE A 107 -8.18 0.11 7.79
CA PHE A 107 -7.35 -0.14 6.62
C PHE A 107 -7.02 -1.64 6.49
N LEU A 108 -6.55 -2.28 7.56
CA LEU A 108 -6.21 -3.72 7.57
C LEU A 108 -7.41 -4.60 7.22
N ILE A 109 -8.59 -4.28 7.75
CA ILE A 109 -9.85 -4.96 7.38
C ILE A 109 -10.14 -4.75 5.89
N SER A 110 -10.01 -3.51 5.40
CA SER A 110 -10.33 -3.14 4.03
C SER A 110 -9.47 -3.88 3.00
N ILE A 111 -8.22 -4.22 3.33
CA ILE A 111 -7.28 -4.91 2.43
C ILE A 111 -7.13 -6.41 2.72
N LYS A 112 -7.84 -6.96 3.72
CA LYS A 112 -7.74 -8.38 4.11
C LYS A 112 -7.96 -9.36 2.95
N HIS A 113 -8.85 -9.01 2.02
CA HIS A 113 -9.15 -9.81 0.82
C HIS A 113 -7.93 -10.02 -0.10
N ALA A 114 -6.92 -9.14 -0.03
CA ALA A 114 -5.68 -9.23 -0.80
C ALA A 114 -4.76 -10.40 -0.36
N ARG A 115 -5.03 -11.00 0.81
CA ARG A 115 -4.23 -12.07 1.44
C ARG A 115 -2.72 -11.74 1.44
N PRO A 116 -2.31 -10.60 1.99
CA PRO A 116 -0.90 -10.21 1.98
C PRO A 116 -0.05 -11.18 2.82
N LEU A 117 1.15 -11.47 2.32
CA LEU A 117 2.20 -12.15 3.08
C LEU A 117 2.64 -11.30 4.27
N SER A 118 2.69 -9.97 4.11
CA SER A 118 2.95 -9.06 5.21
C SER A 118 2.25 -7.72 5.02
N VAL A 119 1.82 -7.13 6.12
CA VAL A 119 1.33 -5.76 6.21
C VAL A 119 2.33 -4.90 6.96
N GLY A 120 2.47 -3.64 6.56
CA GLY A 120 3.41 -2.74 7.18
C GLY A 120 2.94 -1.32 7.29
N ILE A 121 3.72 -0.54 8.01
CA ILE A 121 3.53 0.90 8.19
C ILE A 121 4.80 1.66 7.87
N THR A 122 4.63 2.87 7.36
CA THR A 122 5.68 3.89 7.17
C THR A 122 5.10 5.28 7.43
N GLY A 123 5.94 6.31 7.50
CA GLY A 123 5.49 7.69 7.67
C GLY A 123 6.52 8.60 8.32
N THR A 124 6.18 9.88 8.46
CA THR A 124 6.98 10.90 9.18
C THR A 124 6.62 10.91 10.67
N LEU A 125 6.83 9.76 11.31
CA LEU A 125 6.52 9.50 12.71
C LEU A 125 7.79 9.59 13.58
N SER A 126 7.66 10.15 14.77
CA SER A 126 8.65 9.97 15.83
C SER A 126 8.75 8.50 16.25
N VAL A 127 9.85 8.12 16.91
CA VAL A 127 10.03 6.74 17.43
C VAL A 127 8.88 6.30 18.34
N SER A 128 8.36 7.21 19.18
CA SER A 128 7.21 6.92 20.05
C SER A 128 5.93 6.68 19.27
N GLU A 129 5.65 7.49 18.24
CA GLU A 129 4.47 7.34 17.38
C GLU A 129 4.58 6.05 16.56
N LEU A 130 5.76 5.74 16.03
CA LEU A 130 6.03 4.51 15.28
C LEU A 130 5.84 3.27 16.15
N LYS A 131 6.34 3.27 17.39
CA LYS A 131 6.11 2.19 18.36
C LYS A 131 4.63 1.99 18.66
N SER A 132 3.87 3.08 18.82
CA SER A 132 2.43 3.01 19.06
C SER A 132 1.70 2.42 17.85
N ALA A 133 2.00 2.91 16.64
CA ALA A 133 1.40 2.41 15.41
C ALA A 133 1.78 0.94 15.14
N ALA A 134 3.02 0.55 15.42
CA ALA A 134 3.48 -0.84 15.28
C ALA A 134 2.76 -1.79 16.26
N ARG A 135 2.43 -1.32 17.47
CA ARG A 135 1.61 -2.10 18.41
C ARG A 135 0.21 -2.33 17.86
N VAL A 136 -0.45 -1.28 17.38
CA VAL A 136 -1.77 -1.42 16.73
C VAL A 136 -1.71 -2.36 15.53
N LEU A 137 -0.67 -2.22 14.68
CA LEU A 137 -0.45 -3.12 13.55
C LEU A 137 -0.36 -4.59 14.01
N ALA A 138 0.45 -4.86 15.03
CA ALA A 138 0.66 -6.21 15.54
C ALA A 138 -0.60 -6.81 16.19
N ASP A 139 -1.35 -6.00 16.95
CA ASP A 139 -2.55 -6.45 17.65
C ASP A 139 -3.73 -6.70 16.69
N SER A 140 -3.80 -5.97 15.57
CA SER A 140 -4.91 -6.05 14.61
C SER A 140 -4.62 -6.90 13.37
N SER A 141 -3.38 -7.34 13.16
CA SER A 141 -2.99 -8.14 12.00
C SER A 141 -3.09 -9.65 12.28
N SER A 142 -3.40 -10.42 11.22
CA SER A 142 -3.34 -11.89 11.23
C SER A 142 -2.21 -12.44 10.36
N THR A 143 -1.35 -11.57 9.83
CA THR A 143 -0.21 -11.89 8.96
C THR A 143 1.06 -11.24 9.49
N TRP A 144 2.20 -11.52 8.85
CA TRP A 144 3.49 -10.92 9.25
C TRP A 144 3.40 -9.40 9.22
N CYS A 145 4.01 -8.75 10.21
CA CYS A 145 4.04 -7.30 10.31
C CYS A 145 5.45 -6.79 10.01
N HIS A 146 5.57 -5.67 9.30
CA HIS A 146 6.85 -5.00 9.10
C HIS A 146 6.73 -3.49 9.26
N VAL A 147 7.87 -2.85 9.42
CA VAL A 147 8.00 -1.39 9.45
C VAL A 147 8.99 -1.01 8.37
N SER A 148 8.55 -0.15 7.45
CA SER A 148 9.40 0.38 6.39
C SER A 148 9.89 1.77 6.78
N ALA A 149 11.21 1.98 6.75
CA ALA A 149 11.81 3.27 7.06
C ALA A 149 11.31 4.32 6.04
N GLY A 150 10.57 5.31 6.53
CA GLY A 150 10.11 6.41 5.67
C GLY A 150 11.27 7.33 5.27
N ALA A 151 11.13 8.04 4.16
CA ALA A 151 12.08 9.06 3.71
C ALA A 151 12.06 10.37 4.56
N GLY A 152 11.57 10.31 5.80
CA GLY A 152 11.47 11.47 6.71
C GLY A 152 12.66 11.52 7.67
N GLU A 153 13.35 12.66 7.67
CA GLU A 153 14.48 13.03 8.52
C GLU A 153 14.55 12.34 9.90
N SER A 154 15.32 11.27 10.00
CA SER A 154 16.40 11.11 11.00
C SER A 154 16.97 9.70 10.87
N ALA A 155 18.13 9.63 10.22
CA ALA A 155 19.05 8.50 10.36
C ALA A 155 19.55 8.34 11.82
N ASP A 156 19.15 9.24 12.73
CA ASP A 156 19.50 9.24 14.16
C ASP A 156 18.48 8.52 15.07
N ALA A 157 17.45 7.88 14.49
CA ALA A 157 16.36 7.25 15.26
C ALA A 157 16.46 5.71 15.38
N LEU A 158 17.58 5.10 14.95
CA LEU A 158 17.86 3.67 15.10
C LEU A 158 19.15 3.41 15.87
#